data_AF-A0A1B9G0J0-F1
#
_entry.id   AF-A0A1B9G0J0-F1
#
_cell.length_a   1.000
_cell.length_b   1.000
_cell.length_c   1.000
_cell.angle_alpha   90.00
_cell.angle_beta   90.00
_cell.angle_gamma   90.00
#
_symmetry.space_group_name_H-M   'P 1'
#
loop_
_entity.id
_entity.type
_entity.pdbx_description
1 polymer ?
#
loop_
_entity_poly.entity_id
_entity_poly.type
_entity_poly.pdbx_seq_one_letter_code
_entity_poly.pdbx_strand_id
1 'polypeptide(L)'
;MLQYDLQTIQHGLSSNQIVLRITDGLSITPLTDLGFTASSTEFQPSTSGRAWKRDYHHMRGNRSWLRDRDVLEGMVAHITGGWGSIPSPSVSNIQREMEGSKWISTSGDLDWTIFEISRRLTVLRKDIKEVRLTVVRRYGKISRRYQGVKDIEVDPLLHLNKFLKSRRSYGNREKVQKAINFANVSGEVLFLGKKFGKDILESTVWTRDSTGLDLPTYMLKPREQWRANQSWMDRLIWDPSVHTSFTEVKKIIEENKRSGPGPGPDVDGIVNSVNRLRI
;
A
#
# COMPACT_ATOMS: atom_id res chain seq x y z
N MET A 1 -17.12 -14.46 -5.92
CA MET A 1 -17.30 -13.24 -6.71
C MET A 1 -16.66 -12.12 -5.91
N LEU A 2 -15.64 -11.46 -6.44
CA LEU A 2 -14.97 -10.35 -5.74
C LEU A 2 -15.97 -9.20 -5.62
N GLN A 3 -16.00 -8.53 -4.46
CA GLN A 3 -16.93 -7.42 -4.25
C GLN A 3 -16.39 -6.11 -4.84
N TYR A 4 -15.07 -5.98 -4.96
CA TYR A 4 -14.40 -4.80 -5.50
C TYR A 4 -13.64 -5.14 -6.79
N ASP A 5 -14.18 -4.68 -7.92
CA ASP A 5 -13.46 -4.69 -9.19
C ASP A 5 -12.40 -3.58 -9.26
N LEU A 6 -11.58 -3.61 -10.31
CA LEU A 6 -10.51 -2.64 -10.53
C LEU A 6 -11.02 -1.19 -10.55
N GLN A 7 -12.17 -0.94 -11.18
CA GLN A 7 -12.74 0.40 -11.31
C GLN A 7 -13.17 0.96 -9.95
N THR A 8 -13.82 0.12 -9.12
CA THR A 8 -14.23 0.48 -7.76
C THR A 8 -13.01 0.78 -6.90
N ILE A 9 -11.93 0.00 -7.02
CA ILE A 9 -10.66 0.25 -6.31
C ILE A 9 -10.06 1.60 -6.76
N GLN A 10 -9.93 1.84 -8.07
CA GLN A 10 -9.38 3.10 -8.59
C GLN A 10 -10.21 4.31 -8.17
N HIS A 11 -11.54 4.21 -8.18
CA HIS A 11 -12.43 5.26 -7.71
C HIS A 11 -12.26 5.49 -6.19
N GLY A 12 -12.21 4.42 -5.39
CA GLY A 12 -12.01 4.53 -3.95
C GLY A 12 -10.65 5.13 -3.57
N LEU A 13 -9.60 4.85 -4.33
CA LEU A 13 -8.27 5.44 -4.13
C LEU A 13 -8.25 6.93 -4.50
N SER A 14 -8.77 7.28 -5.67
CA SER A 14 -8.81 8.68 -6.14
C SER A 14 -9.71 9.58 -5.27
N SER A 15 -10.79 9.03 -4.70
CA SER A 15 -11.66 9.72 -3.74
C SER A 15 -11.16 9.66 -2.30
N ASN A 16 -9.98 9.06 -2.04
CA ASN A 16 -9.38 8.93 -0.71
C ASN A 16 -10.32 8.19 0.29
N GLN A 17 -11.12 7.25 -0.21
CA GLN A 17 -12.06 6.41 0.55
C GLN A 17 -11.50 5.03 0.91
N ILE A 18 -10.46 4.58 0.22
CA ILE A 18 -9.76 3.33 0.55
C ILE A 18 -8.24 3.53 0.53
N VAL A 19 -7.52 2.56 1.10
CA VAL A 19 -6.09 2.31 0.89
C VAL A 19 -5.88 0.81 0.72
N LEU A 20 -4.73 0.45 0.20
CA LEU A 20 -4.31 -0.91 -0.05
C LEU A 20 -3.24 -1.33 0.96
N ARG A 21 -3.29 -2.59 1.37
CA ARG A 21 -2.25 -3.17 2.22
C ARG A 21 -1.76 -4.48 1.66
N ILE A 22 -0.45 -4.58 1.49
CA ILE A 22 0.23 -5.78 1.03
C ILE A 22 0.72 -6.56 2.25
N THR A 23 0.43 -7.86 2.27
CA THR A 23 0.94 -8.77 3.30
C THR A 23 1.36 -10.11 2.68
N ASP A 24 2.27 -10.81 3.34
CA ASP A 24 2.77 -12.14 2.99
C ASP A 24 3.10 -12.89 4.29
N GLY A 25 3.64 -14.11 4.17
CA GLY A 25 4.00 -14.94 5.33
C GLY A 25 5.07 -14.34 6.26
N LEU A 26 5.75 -13.27 5.85
CA LEU A 26 6.79 -12.60 6.63
C LEU A 26 6.32 -11.26 7.22
N SER A 27 5.09 -10.86 6.93
CA SER A 27 4.56 -9.58 7.37
C SER A 27 4.33 -9.57 8.88
N ILE A 28 5.07 -8.72 9.59
CA ILE A 28 5.04 -8.57 11.05
C ILE A 28 3.68 -8.15 11.63
N THR A 29 2.77 -7.67 10.79
CA THR A 29 1.41 -7.27 11.20
C THR A 29 0.42 -7.91 10.21
N PRO A 30 0.16 -9.23 10.36
CA PRO A 30 -0.70 -9.99 9.45
C PRO A 30 -2.17 -9.61 9.60
N LEU A 31 -2.98 -9.98 8.59
CA LEU A 31 -4.43 -9.84 8.67
C LEU A 31 -5.00 -10.95 9.57
N THR A 32 -5.84 -10.56 10.53
CA THR A 32 -6.62 -11.47 11.40
C THR A 32 -8.10 -11.09 11.35
N ASP A 33 -8.96 -11.87 11.99
CA ASP A 33 -10.39 -11.54 12.12
C ASP A 33 -10.62 -10.19 12.83
N LEU A 34 -9.67 -9.77 13.68
CA LEU A 34 -9.70 -8.48 14.38
C LEU A 34 -9.14 -7.33 13.53
N GLY A 35 -8.72 -7.60 12.30
CA GLY A 35 -8.02 -6.70 11.39
C GLY A 35 -6.50 -6.77 11.55
N PHE A 36 -5.84 -5.61 11.42
CA PHE A 36 -4.39 -5.48 11.60
C PHE A 36 -4.07 -4.88 12.95
N THR A 37 -3.04 -5.41 13.61
CA THR A 37 -2.49 -4.87 14.86
C THR A 37 -1.00 -4.64 14.65
N ALA A 38 -0.51 -3.47 15.06
CA ALA A 38 0.89 -3.13 15.00
C ALA A 38 1.69 -4.06 15.91
N SER A 39 2.95 -4.36 15.55
CA SER A 39 3.74 -5.36 16.26
C SER A 39 4.32 -4.86 17.58
N SER A 40 4.17 -3.56 17.88
CA SER A 40 4.66 -3.02 19.13
C SER A 40 3.98 -3.60 20.35
N THR A 41 4.75 -3.88 21.40
CA THR A 41 4.31 -4.54 22.63
C THR A 41 3.14 -3.82 23.31
N GLU A 42 3.05 -2.49 23.17
CA GLU A 42 1.92 -1.71 23.70
C GLU A 42 0.57 -2.05 23.07
N PHE A 43 0.56 -2.63 21.86
CA PHE A 43 -0.64 -3.08 21.15
C PHE A 43 -0.84 -4.59 21.22
N GLN A 44 0.01 -5.31 21.97
CA GLN A 44 -0.04 -6.76 22.12
C GLN A 44 -0.50 -7.16 23.53
N PRO A 45 -1.47 -8.10 23.66
CA PRO A 45 -2.27 -8.69 22.59
C PRO A 45 -3.19 -7.65 21.93
N SER A 46 -3.75 -8.01 20.77
CA SER A 46 -4.60 -7.10 19.99
C SER A 46 -5.67 -6.41 20.84
N THR A 47 -5.57 -5.10 20.96
CA THR A 47 -6.45 -4.30 21.83
C THR A 47 -7.91 -4.41 21.39
N SER A 48 -8.80 -4.69 22.34
CA SER A 48 -10.26 -4.68 22.09
C SER A 48 -10.74 -3.28 21.69
N GLY A 49 -11.88 -3.21 21.01
CA GLY A 49 -12.46 -1.92 20.62
C GLY A 49 -12.76 -0.98 21.80
N ARG A 50 -13.15 -1.55 22.96
CA ARG A 50 -13.42 -0.78 24.20
C ARG A 50 -12.13 -0.23 24.79
N ALA A 51 -11.10 -1.07 24.92
CA ALA A 51 -9.79 -0.64 25.41
C ALA A 51 -9.17 0.41 24.47
N TRP A 52 -9.26 0.21 23.15
CA TRP A 52 -8.80 1.19 22.18
C TRP A 52 -9.48 2.56 22.34
N LYS A 53 -10.81 2.56 22.54
CA LYS A 53 -11.58 3.79 22.75
C LYS A 53 -11.15 4.53 24.01
N ARG A 54 -10.82 3.80 25.09
CA ARG A 54 -10.36 4.36 26.36
C ARG A 54 -8.94 4.93 26.23
N ASP A 55 -8.03 4.13 25.68
CA ASP A 55 -6.59 4.35 25.81
C ASP A 55 -6.02 5.22 24.67
N TYR A 56 -6.60 5.17 23.47
CA TYR A 56 -6.00 5.82 22.29
C TYR A 56 -6.91 6.83 21.58
N HIS A 57 -8.24 6.78 21.76
CA HIS A 57 -9.15 7.67 21.00
C HIS A 57 -8.82 9.16 21.17
N HIS A 58 -8.38 9.57 22.36
CA HIS A 58 -8.03 10.95 22.64
C HIS A 58 -6.90 11.48 21.72
N MET A 59 -5.98 10.61 21.29
CA MET A 59 -4.87 10.94 20.39
C MET A 59 -5.33 11.34 18.98
N ARG A 60 -6.55 10.96 18.58
CA ARG A 60 -7.16 11.38 17.31
C ARG A 60 -7.55 12.85 17.32
N GLY A 61 -8.04 13.35 18.47
CA GLY A 61 -8.43 14.75 18.66
C GLY A 61 -7.24 15.65 18.98
N ASN A 62 -6.31 15.15 19.80
CA ASN A 62 -5.08 15.86 20.15
C ASN A 62 -3.88 15.27 19.40
N ARG A 63 -3.49 15.88 18.28
CA ARG A 63 -2.35 15.44 17.45
C ARG A 63 -1.00 16.04 17.85
N SER A 64 -0.86 16.58 19.07
CA SER A 64 0.40 17.18 19.55
C SER A 64 1.53 16.16 19.66
N TRP A 65 1.21 14.89 19.96
CA TRP A 65 2.16 13.77 20.03
C TRP A 65 2.90 13.52 18.71
N LEU A 66 2.33 13.92 17.55
CA LEU A 66 3.02 13.84 16.25
C LEU A 66 4.12 14.92 16.07
N ARG A 67 4.38 15.73 17.09
CA ARG A 67 5.53 16.65 17.17
C ARG A 67 6.65 16.09 18.04
N ASP A 68 6.38 14.98 18.73
CA ASP A 68 7.36 14.27 19.53
C ASP A 68 8.45 13.69 18.62
N ARG A 69 9.70 13.81 19.06
CA ARG A 69 10.86 13.39 18.27
C ARG A 69 10.87 11.87 18.09
N ASP A 70 10.60 11.11 19.14
CA ASP A 70 10.71 9.66 19.13
C ASP A 70 9.62 9.04 18.26
N VAL A 71 8.43 9.64 18.25
CA VAL A 71 7.33 9.29 17.35
C VAL A 71 7.73 9.48 15.88
N LEU A 72 8.37 10.60 15.56
CA LEU A 72 8.79 10.93 14.19
C LEU A 72 9.98 10.06 13.75
N GLU A 73 10.96 9.83 14.62
CA GLU A 73 12.05 8.90 14.36
C GLU A 73 11.54 7.46 14.20
N GLY A 74 10.52 7.05 14.97
CA GLY A 74 9.83 5.78 14.81
C GLY A 74 9.10 5.65 13.47
N MET A 75 8.47 6.72 12.96
CA MET A 75 7.92 6.72 11.59
C MET A 75 9.00 6.56 10.54
N VAL A 76 10.13 7.29 10.66
CA VAL A 76 11.26 7.18 9.73
C VAL A 76 11.81 5.76 9.72
N ALA A 77 12.03 5.19 10.91
CA ALA A 77 12.51 3.82 11.06
C ALA A 77 11.54 2.81 10.44
N HIS A 78 10.23 2.96 10.66
CA HIS A 78 9.21 2.09 10.07
C HIS A 78 9.18 2.16 8.54
N ILE A 79 9.18 3.37 7.98
CA ILE A 79 9.10 3.58 6.52
C ILE A 79 10.37 3.09 5.81
N THR A 80 11.55 3.37 6.38
CA THR A 80 12.84 3.06 5.74
C THR A 80 13.37 1.68 6.07
N GLY A 81 12.95 1.10 7.19
CA GLY A 81 13.42 -0.18 7.71
C GLY A 81 12.85 -1.38 6.97
N GLY A 82 11.88 -1.19 6.08
CA GLY A 82 11.22 -2.29 5.40
C GLY A 82 10.50 -3.24 6.38
N TRP A 83 9.70 -4.13 5.82
CA TRP A 83 8.75 -4.97 6.54
C TRP A 83 9.40 -6.18 7.21
N GLY A 84 10.61 -6.01 7.78
CA GLY A 84 11.40 -7.09 8.36
C GLY A 84 12.91 -6.99 8.15
N SER A 85 13.52 -5.80 8.08
CA SER A 85 14.99 -5.76 8.03
C SER A 85 15.60 -6.17 9.36
N ILE A 86 16.25 -7.32 9.27
CA ILE A 86 17.33 -7.90 10.08
C ILE A 86 18.12 -6.83 10.86
N PRO A 87 18.46 -7.09 12.14
CA PRO A 87 19.11 -6.13 13.04
C PRO A 87 20.42 -5.58 12.49
N SER A 88 20.61 -4.27 12.64
CA SER A 88 21.89 -3.59 12.38
C SER A 88 22.81 -3.73 13.60
N PRO A 89 24.11 -4.06 13.48
CA PRO A 89 24.94 -4.48 14.63
C PRO A 89 25.27 -3.41 15.70
N SER A 90 24.83 -2.16 15.55
CA SER A 90 25.46 -1.01 16.24
C SER A 90 24.61 -0.29 17.29
N VAL A 91 23.43 -0.81 17.63
CA VAL A 91 22.65 -0.41 18.82
C VAL A 91 22.46 -1.67 19.66
N SER A 92 22.25 -1.60 20.98
CA SER A 92 21.90 -2.76 21.78
C SER A 92 20.58 -3.38 21.28
N ASN A 93 20.70 -4.25 20.27
CA ASN A 93 19.66 -4.69 19.35
C ASN A 93 18.51 -5.41 20.05
N ILE A 94 18.80 -6.01 21.19
CA ILE A 94 17.84 -6.79 21.96
C ILE A 94 16.63 -5.96 22.39
N GLN A 95 16.81 -4.66 22.72
CA GLN A 95 15.69 -3.83 23.18
C GLN A 95 14.82 -3.29 22.04
N ARG A 96 15.40 -2.93 20.89
CA ARG A 96 14.65 -2.38 19.75
C ARG A 96 13.93 -3.46 18.93
N GLU A 97 14.48 -4.67 18.87
CA GLU A 97 13.80 -5.80 18.22
C GLU A 97 12.57 -6.27 19.00
N MET A 98 12.59 -6.15 20.33
CA MET A 98 11.47 -6.53 21.18
C MET A 98 10.30 -5.54 21.10
N GLU A 99 10.54 -4.27 20.78
CA GLU A 99 9.52 -3.23 20.88
C GLU A 99 8.59 -3.13 19.66
N GLY A 100 8.89 -3.82 18.56
CA GLY A 100 8.07 -3.84 17.34
C GLY A 100 7.83 -2.47 16.71
N SER A 101 6.99 -2.41 15.66
CA SER A 101 6.55 -1.13 15.09
C SER A 101 5.19 -0.74 15.63
N LYS A 102 5.01 0.55 15.92
CA LYS A 102 3.73 1.16 16.27
C LYS A 102 2.84 1.40 15.05
N TRP A 103 3.39 1.23 13.85
CA TRP A 103 2.77 1.65 12.60
C TRP A 103 2.34 0.47 11.74
N ILE A 104 1.19 0.63 11.09
CA ILE A 104 0.67 -0.26 10.07
C ILE A 104 0.73 0.52 8.75
N SER A 105 1.58 0.06 7.83
CA SER A 105 1.75 0.67 6.51
C SER A 105 0.64 0.29 5.54
N THR A 106 0.19 1.26 4.75
CA THR A 106 -0.76 1.09 3.65
C THR A 106 -0.40 2.05 2.52
N SER A 107 -0.93 1.83 1.32
CA SER A 107 -0.65 2.63 0.13
C SER A 107 -1.95 3.16 -0.48
N GLY A 108 -1.93 4.42 -0.88
CA GLY A 108 -2.95 5.03 -1.73
C GLY A 108 -2.65 4.91 -3.23
N ASP A 109 -1.57 4.21 -3.63
CA ASP A 109 -1.09 4.12 -5.00
C ASP A 109 -1.20 2.66 -5.51
N LEU A 110 -2.10 2.43 -6.46
CA LEU A 110 -2.33 1.11 -7.05
C LEU A 110 -1.14 0.64 -7.88
N ASP A 111 -0.49 1.54 -8.62
CA ASP A 111 0.64 1.23 -9.48
C ASP A 111 1.83 0.74 -8.63
N TRP A 112 2.10 1.46 -7.53
CA TRP A 112 3.10 1.04 -6.55
C TRP A 112 2.76 -0.31 -5.93
N THR A 113 1.48 -0.53 -5.63
CA THR A 113 1.04 -1.76 -4.98
C THR A 113 1.24 -2.98 -5.87
N ILE A 114 0.89 -2.90 -7.16
CA ILE A 114 1.10 -3.98 -8.13
C ILE A 114 2.58 -4.24 -8.35
N PHE A 115 3.39 -3.17 -8.47
CA PHE A 115 4.84 -3.28 -8.51
C PHE A 115 5.38 -4.05 -7.29
N GLU A 116 5.01 -3.66 -6.08
CA GLU A 116 5.54 -4.28 -4.86
C GLU A 116 5.09 -5.75 -4.73
N ILE A 117 3.87 -6.11 -5.13
CA ILE A 117 3.41 -7.51 -5.17
C ILE A 117 4.29 -8.33 -6.13
N SER A 118 4.46 -7.87 -7.38
CA SER A 118 5.28 -8.57 -8.38
C SER A 118 6.74 -8.72 -7.94
N ARG A 119 7.30 -7.68 -7.27
CA ARG A 119 8.65 -7.68 -6.71
C ARG A 119 8.80 -8.68 -5.57
N ARG A 120 7.80 -8.79 -4.66
CA ARG A 120 7.80 -9.77 -3.56
C ARG A 120 7.77 -11.20 -4.07
N LEU A 121 6.93 -11.48 -5.05
CA LEU A 121 6.78 -12.80 -5.67
C LEU A 121 8.02 -13.22 -6.49
N THR A 122 8.80 -12.25 -6.99
CA THR A 122 9.95 -12.51 -7.88
C THR A 122 11.31 -12.42 -7.18
N VAL A 123 11.57 -11.32 -6.46
CA VAL A 123 12.92 -10.91 -6.02
C VAL A 123 13.21 -11.22 -4.57
N LEU A 124 12.27 -10.91 -3.65
CA LEU A 124 12.62 -10.86 -2.23
C LEU A 124 13.08 -12.21 -1.69
N ARG A 125 12.27 -13.27 -1.85
CA ARG A 125 12.66 -14.63 -1.44
C ARG A 125 11.90 -15.69 -2.23
N LYS A 126 12.56 -16.83 -2.49
CA LYS A 126 11.99 -17.97 -3.23
C LYS A 126 10.84 -18.68 -2.50
N ASP A 127 10.69 -18.48 -1.20
CA ASP A 127 9.64 -19.09 -0.38
C ASP A 127 8.35 -18.27 -0.30
N ILE A 128 8.34 -17.02 -0.77
CA ILE A 128 7.11 -16.23 -0.88
C ILE A 128 6.33 -16.77 -2.08
N LYS A 129 5.38 -17.67 -1.81
CA LYS A 129 4.48 -18.25 -2.82
C LYS A 129 3.24 -17.39 -3.06
N GLU A 130 2.84 -16.64 -2.03
CA GLU A 130 1.59 -15.92 -1.99
C GLU A 130 1.78 -14.54 -1.36
N VAL A 131 1.12 -13.55 -1.95
CA VAL A 131 1.02 -12.19 -1.43
C VAL A 131 -0.45 -11.81 -1.38
N ARG A 132 -0.92 -11.29 -0.25
CA ARG A 132 -2.29 -10.79 -0.08
C ARG A 132 -2.34 -9.30 -0.29
N LEU A 133 -3.26 -8.87 -1.14
CA LEU A 133 -3.67 -7.48 -1.28
C LEU A 133 -4.98 -7.28 -0.54
N THR A 134 -4.97 -6.42 0.48
CA THR A 134 -6.15 -6.13 1.29
C THR A 134 -6.65 -4.72 0.99
N VAL A 135 -7.93 -4.59 0.66
CA VAL A 135 -8.62 -3.33 0.46
C VAL A 135 -9.16 -2.85 1.81
N VAL A 136 -8.78 -1.64 2.19
CA VAL A 136 -9.00 -1.11 3.53
C VAL A 136 -9.78 0.20 3.43
N ARG A 137 -10.95 0.27 4.07
CA ARG A 137 -11.78 1.48 4.12
C ARG A 137 -11.07 2.61 4.87
N ARG A 138 -11.15 3.83 4.35
CA ARG A 138 -10.77 5.07 5.03
C ARG A 138 -11.98 5.90 5.35
N TYR A 139 -11.84 6.71 6.38
CA TYR A 139 -12.86 7.69 6.74
C TYR A 139 -12.26 9.09 6.65
N GLY A 140 -12.63 9.84 5.61
CA GLY A 140 -12.21 11.24 5.48
C GLY A 140 -12.73 12.10 6.65
N LYS A 141 -14.05 12.30 6.73
CA LYS A 141 -14.71 13.02 7.83
C LYS A 141 -15.67 12.10 8.56
N ILE A 142 -15.23 11.54 9.68
CA ILE A 142 -16.13 10.78 10.57
C ILE A 142 -17.09 11.76 11.24
N SER A 143 -18.40 11.51 11.10
CA SER A 143 -19.44 12.27 11.80
C SER A 143 -19.17 12.36 13.30
N ARG A 144 -19.45 13.52 13.91
CA ARG A 144 -19.39 13.70 15.37
C ARG A 144 -20.33 12.75 16.11
N ARG A 145 -21.41 12.28 15.45
CA ARG A 145 -22.38 11.33 16.00
C ARG A 145 -21.91 9.88 15.96
N TYR A 146 -20.80 9.56 15.27
CA TYR A 146 -20.30 8.19 15.21
C TYR A 146 -19.75 7.74 16.56
N GLN A 147 -20.44 6.78 17.18
CA GLN A 147 -20.10 6.22 18.49
C GLN A 147 -19.15 5.02 18.45
N GLY A 148 -18.92 4.46 17.25
CA GLY A 148 -18.05 3.32 17.06
C GLY A 148 -16.57 3.63 17.31
N VAL A 149 -15.77 2.57 17.32
CA VAL A 149 -14.32 2.65 17.47
C VAL A 149 -13.69 3.22 16.20
N LYS A 150 -12.73 4.12 16.35
CA LYS A 150 -12.07 4.83 15.24
C LYS A 150 -10.57 4.52 15.31
N ASP A 151 -10.00 4.21 14.16
CA ASP A 151 -8.57 4.13 13.96
C ASP A 151 -7.90 5.52 13.97
N ILE A 152 -6.57 5.53 13.99
CA ILE A 152 -5.75 6.74 14.00
C ILE A 152 -4.91 6.74 12.73
N GLU A 153 -5.43 7.39 11.70
CA GLU A 153 -4.76 7.57 10.42
C GLU A 153 -3.79 8.77 10.45
N VAL A 154 -2.61 8.60 9.86
CA VAL A 154 -1.54 9.58 9.77
C VAL A 154 -1.02 9.63 8.34
N ASP A 155 -1.03 10.83 7.76
CA ASP A 155 -0.24 11.16 6.57
C ASP A 155 1.20 11.44 7.01
N PRO A 156 2.16 10.53 6.73
CA PRO A 156 3.54 10.72 7.15
C PRO A 156 4.21 11.91 6.48
N LEU A 157 3.85 12.27 5.25
CA LEU A 157 4.52 13.34 4.50
C LEU A 157 4.36 14.70 5.19
N LEU A 158 3.16 14.99 5.68
CA LEU A 158 2.89 16.23 6.40
C LEU A 158 3.81 16.39 7.63
N HIS A 159 4.04 15.29 8.35
CA HIS A 159 4.79 15.29 9.61
C HIS A 159 6.30 15.25 9.37
N LEU A 160 6.76 14.39 8.46
CA LEU A 160 8.18 14.24 8.15
C LEU A 160 8.77 15.48 7.46
N ASN A 161 8.02 16.17 6.59
CA ASN A 161 8.49 17.43 5.99
C ASN A 161 8.71 18.52 7.04
N LYS A 162 7.83 18.60 8.05
CA LYS A 162 8.01 19.52 9.18
C LYS A 162 9.20 19.11 10.04
N PHE A 163 9.37 17.81 10.27
CA PHE A 163 10.49 17.26 11.03
C PHE A 163 11.84 17.58 10.36
N LEU A 164 11.96 17.38 9.06
CA LEU A 164 13.15 17.69 8.26
C LEU A 164 13.53 19.18 8.32
N LYS A 165 12.55 20.08 8.34
CA LYS A 165 12.80 21.54 8.45
C LYS A 165 13.17 21.96 9.88
N SER A 166 12.89 21.15 10.88
CA SER A 166 13.15 21.48 12.28
C SER A 166 14.62 21.26 12.65
N ARG A 167 15.12 22.07 13.59
CA ARG A 167 16.42 21.84 14.26
C ARG A 167 16.49 20.49 14.99
N ARG A 168 15.36 19.82 15.24
CA ARG A 168 15.34 18.51 15.91
C ARG A 168 15.82 17.36 15.02
N SER A 169 16.09 17.61 13.74
CA SER A 169 16.57 16.61 12.77
C SER A 169 18.09 16.42 12.74
N TYR A 170 18.87 17.12 13.59
CA TYR A 170 20.34 17.02 13.59
C TYR A 170 20.79 15.55 13.75
N GLY A 171 21.56 15.06 12.77
CA GLY A 171 22.10 13.70 12.73
C GLY A 171 21.32 12.67 11.89
N ASN A 172 20.09 12.96 11.43
CA ASN A 172 19.28 11.97 10.71
C ASN A 172 18.55 12.50 9.45
N ARG A 173 18.98 13.65 8.91
CA ARG A 173 18.33 14.31 7.75
C ARG A 173 18.23 13.40 6.52
N GLU A 174 19.27 12.62 6.25
CA GLU A 174 19.32 11.71 5.10
C GLU A 174 18.25 10.61 5.20
N LYS A 175 18.13 9.93 6.35
CA LYS A 175 17.08 8.89 6.51
C LYS A 175 15.69 9.50 6.50
N VAL A 176 15.51 10.68 7.08
CA VAL A 176 14.24 11.42 7.00
C VAL A 176 13.88 11.72 5.54
N GLN A 177 14.84 12.20 4.74
CA GLN A 177 14.63 12.45 3.31
C GLN A 177 14.33 11.15 2.55
N LYS A 178 15.02 10.06 2.86
CA LYS A 178 14.74 8.74 2.28
C LYS A 178 13.31 8.27 2.62
N ALA A 179 12.87 8.46 3.86
CA ALA A 179 11.51 8.15 4.30
C ALA A 179 10.47 8.99 3.55
N ILE A 180 10.71 10.30 3.40
CA ILE A 180 9.83 11.19 2.63
C ILE A 180 9.76 10.73 1.17
N ASN A 181 10.89 10.44 0.55
CA ASN A 181 10.95 10.00 -0.85
C ASN A 181 10.18 8.68 -1.02
N PHE A 182 10.40 7.70 -0.13
CA PHE A 182 9.66 6.45 -0.16
C PHE A 182 8.15 6.69 0.01
N ALA A 183 7.76 7.44 1.04
CA ALA A 183 6.35 7.68 1.35
C ALA A 183 5.61 8.41 0.21
N ASN A 184 6.30 9.33 -0.48
CA ASN A 184 5.76 10.04 -1.62
C ASN A 184 5.60 9.13 -2.84
N VAL A 185 6.56 8.22 -3.04
CA VAL A 185 6.57 7.29 -4.16
C VAL A 185 5.56 6.15 -3.97
N SER A 186 5.34 5.68 -2.74
CA SER A 186 4.37 4.64 -2.41
C SER A 186 2.96 5.13 -2.12
N GLY A 187 2.74 6.45 -2.04
CA GLY A 187 1.47 7.00 -1.55
C GLY A 187 1.17 6.54 -0.13
N GLU A 188 2.19 6.49 0.74
CA GLU A 188 2.12 5.89 2.07
C GLU A 188 1.07 6.54 2.96
N VAL A 189 0.27 5.71 3.60
CA VAL A 189 -0.64 6.10 4.69
C VAL A 189 -0.38 5.18 5.87
N LEU A 190 -0.14 5.76 7.05
CA LEU A 190 0.13 5.01 8.26
C LEU A 190 -1.09 4.96 9.17
N PHE A 191 -1.34 3.82 9.78
CA PHE A 191 -2.24 3.70 10.92
C PHE A 191 -1.42 3.45 12.18
N LEU A 192 -1.66 4.21 13.24
CA LEU A 192 -1.09 3.92 14.56
C LEU A 192 -1.84 2.73 15.17
N GLY A 193 -1.12 1.70 15.59
CA GLY A 193 -1.55 0.64 16.49
C GLY A 193 -2.54 -0.38 15.91
N LYS A 194 -3.67 0.06 15.35
CA LYS A 194 -4.75 -0.84 14.97
C LYS A 194 -5.56 -0.36 13.77
N LYS A 195 -5.86 -1.31 12.87
CA LYS A 195 -6.91 -1.19 11.86
C LYS A 195 -7.94 -2.30 12.08
N PHE A 196 -9.20 -1.95 12.29
CA PHE A 196 -10.23 -2.90 12.72
C PHE A 196 -10.74 -3.77 11.57
N GLY A 197 -11.08 -5.02 11.89
CA GLY A 197 -11.65 -5.99 10.93
C GLY A 197 -12.86 -5.47 10.15
N LYS A 198 -13.76 -4.71 10.82
CA LYS A 198 -14.92 -4.07 10.17
C LYS A 198 -14.58 -3.08 9.04
N ASP A 199 -13.34 -2.60 8.99
CA ASP A 199 -12.86 -1.66 7.98
C ASP A 199 -12.07 -2.38 6.87
N ILE A 200 -11.93 -3.70 6.96
CA ILE A 200 -11.38 -4.56 5.91
C ILE A 200 -12.52 -4.89 4.95
N LEU A 201 -12.39 -4.43 3.72
CA LEU A 201 -13.43 -4.57 2.70
C LEU A 201 -13.28 -5.90 1.97
N GLU A 202 -12.06 -6.21 1.57
CA GLU A 202 -11.74 -7.41 0.80
C GLU A 202 -10.26 -7.76 0.94
N SER A 203 -9.91 -9.04 0.73
CA SER A 203 -8.53 -9.50 0.64
C SER A 203 -8.41 -10.49 -0.50
N THR A 204 -7.50 -10.24 -1.43
CA THR A 204 -7.24 -11.08 -2.60
C THR A 204 -5.85 -11.70 -2.51
N VAL A 205 -5.73 -12.95 -2.97
CA VAL A 205 -4.46 -13.68 -2.98
C VAL A 205 -3.84 -13.58 -4.36
N TRP A 206 -2.57 -13.22 -4.40
CA TRP A 206 -1.74 -13.12 -5.60
C TRP A 206 -0.65 -14.17 -5.52
N THR A 207 -0.47 -14.89 -6.62
CA THR A 207 0.59 -15.87 -6.79
C THR A 207 1.38 -15.53 -8.05
N ARG A 208 2.41 -16.31 -8.37
CA ARG A 208 3.11 -16.15 -9.65
C ARG A 208 2.19 -16.44 -10.84
N ASP A 209 1.26 -17.37 -10.69
CA ASP A 209 0.43 -17.88 -11.78
C ASP A 209 -0.91 -17.14 -11.91
N SER A 210 -1.37 -16.51 -10.83
CA SER A 210 -2.68 -15.85 -10.77
C SER A 210 -2.60 -14.46 -10.12
N THR A 211 -3.33 -13.50 -10.72
CA THR A 211 -3.59 -12.20 -10.09
C THR A 211 -4.79 -12.31 -9.15
N GLY A 212 -4.81 -11.50 -8.09
CA GLY A 212 -5.97 -11.42 -7.19
C GLY A 212 -7.09 -10.52 -7.72
N LEU A 213 -6.83 -9.75 -8.78
CA LEU A 213 -7.75 -8.86 -9.49
C LEU A 213 -7.28 -8.65 -10.93
N ASP A 214 -8.14 -8.10 -11.78
CA ASP A 214 -7.76 -7.73 -13.14
C ASP A 214 -6.75 -6.57 -13.13
N LEU A 215 -5.66 -6.72 -13.90
CA LEU A 215 -4.63 -5.70 -14.00
C LEU A 215 -5.07 -4.58 -14.96
N PRO A 216 -4.70 -3.32 -14.67
CA PRO A 216 -4.88 -2.25 -15.64
C PRO A 216 -4.16 -2.58 -16.94
N THR A 217 -4.84 -2.38 -18.07
CA THR A 217 -4.29 -2.68 -19.41
C THR A 217 -3.00 -1.92 -19.69
N TYR A 218 -2.86 -0.69 -19.17
CA TYR A 218 -1.65 0.11 -19.29
C TYR A 218 -0.44 -0.46 -18.54
N MET A 219 -0.59 -1.52 -17.75
CA MET A 219 0.54 -2.22 -17.12
C MET A 219 0.98 -3.45 -17.90
N LEU A 220 0.19 -3.87 -18.89
CA LEU A 220 0.42 -5.08 -19.67
C LEU A 220 1.00 -4.75 -21.04
N LYS A 221 1.89 -5.60 -21.52
CA LYS A 221 2.34 -5.59 -22.92
C LYS A 221 1.14 -5.76 -23.85
N PRO A 222 1.20 -5.24 -25.09
CA PRO A 222 0.22 -5.56 -26.11
C PRO A 222 0.02 -7.07 -26.27
N ARG A 223 -1.22 -7.49 -26.54
CA ARG A 223 -1.60 -8.91 -26.54
C ARG A 223 -0.85 -9.72 -27.61
N GLU A 224 -0.42 -9.07 -28.68
CA GLU A 224 0.36 -9.63 -29.78
C GLU A 224 1.76 -10.09 -29.31
N GLN A 225 2.25 -9.53 -28.19
CA GLN A 225 3.53 -9.90 -27.60
C GLN A 225 3.42 -11.03 -26.57
N TRP A 226 2.20 -11.51 -26.28
CA TRP A 226 1.99 -12.55 -25.28
C TRP A 226 2.36 -13.91 -25.87
N ARG A 227 3.16 -14.67 -25.14
CA ARG A 227 3.49 -16.05 -25.49
C ARG A 227 2.54 -17.00 -24.76
N ALA A 228 2.33 -18.18 -25.34
CA ALA A 228 1.63 -19.27 -24.66
C ALA A 228 2.33 -19.59 -23.33
N ASN A 229 1.54 -19.92 -22.30
CA ASN A 229 2.02 -20.33 -20.96
C ASN A 229 2.82 -19.27 -20.18
N GLN A 230 2.75 -17.99 -20.56
CA GLN A 230 3.31 -16.91 -19.75
C GLN A 230 2.44 -16.61 -18.52
N SER A 231 3.10 -16.39 -17.39
CA SER A 231 2.48 -15.85 -16.18
C SER A 231 2.01 -14.41 -16.42
N TRP A 232 1.21 -13.86 -15.49
CA TRP A 232 0.83 -12.45 -15.57
C TRP A 232 2.03 -11.52 -15.40
N MET A 233 3.05 -11.94 -14.65
CA MET A 233 4.27 -11.15 -14.43
C MET A 233 5.07 -11.01 -15.72
N ASP A 234 5.14 -12.06 -16.54
CA ASP A 234 5.83 -12.03 -17.84
C ASP A 234 5.14 -11.07 -18.83
N ARG A 235 3.86 -10.79 -18.61
CA ARG A 235 3.03 -9.89 -19.42
C ARG A 235 3.13 -8.43 -19.00
N LEU A 236 3.78 -8.11 -17.87
CA LEU A 236 4.00 -6.73 -17.45
C LEU A 236 4.92 -5.99 -18.43
N ILE A 237 4.72 -4.68 -18.57
CA ILE A 237 5.61 -3.81 -19.38
C ILE A 237 6.98 -3.56 -18.73
N TRP A 238 7.16 -4.02 -17.50
CA TRP A 238 8.45 -4.09 -16.82
C TRP A 238 8.74 -5.53 -16.41
N ASP A 239 10.01 -5.86 -16.20
CA ASP A 239 10.44 -7.13 -15.62
C ASP A 239 10.71 -6.93 -14.11
N PRO A 240 9.93 -7.54 -13.20
CA PRO A 240 10.13 -7.40 -11.75
C PRO A 240 11.48 -7.93 -11.24
N SER A 241 12.15 -8.80 -12.00
CA SER A 241 13.47 -9.34 -11.65
C SER A 241 14.62 -8.38 -11.98
N VAL A 242 14.41 -7.51 -12.98
CA VAL A 242 15.40 -6.52 -13.44
C VAL A 242 15.13 -5.15 -12.84
N HIS A 243 13.88 -4.70 -12.91
CA HIS A 243 13.46 -3.37 -12.47
C HIS A 243 13.12 -3.40 -10.98
N THR A 244 14.13 -3.22 -10.14
CA THR A 244 13.99 -3.27 -8.68
C THR A 244 13.57 -1.93 -8.05
N SER A 245 13.49 -0.85 -8.85
CA SER A 245 13.12 0.49 -8.42
C SER A 245 11.76 0.91 -8.98
N PHE A 246 10.81 1.27 -8.09
CA PHE A 246 9.51 1.77 -8.57
C PHE A 246 9.62 3.08 -9.33
N THR A 247 10.62 3.93 -9.05
CA THR A 247 10.81 5.19 -9.79
C THR A 247 11.07 4.95 -11.27
N GLU A 248 11.77 3.87 -11.60
CA GLU A 248 12.02 3.45 -12.98
C GLU A 248 10.75 2.89 -13.61
N VAL A 249 10.10 1.95 -12.94
CA VAL A 249 8.83 1.35 -13.40
C VAL A 249 7.74 2.40 -13.61
N LYS A 250 7.67 3.42 -12.74
CA LYS A 250 6.72 4.52 -12.87
C LYS A 250 6.92 5.30 -14.16
N LYS A 251 8.17 5.52 -14.61
CA LYS A 251 8.42 6.17 -15.90
C LYS A 251 7.90 5.33 -17.06
N ILE A 252 8.17 4.03 -17.05
CA ILE A 252 7.69 3.07 -18.06
C ILE A 252 6.15 3.07 -18.10
N ILE A 253 5.49 3.06 -16.94
CA ILE A 253 4.02 3.14 -16.82
C ILE A 253 3.49 4.44 -17.42
N GLU A 254 4.10 5.58 -17.08
CA GLU A 254 3.64 6.88 -17.59
C GLU A 254 3.88 7.04 -19.09
N GLU A 255 4.97 6.50 -19.63
CA GLU A 255 5.21 6.42 -21.07
C GLU A 255 4.15 5.56 -21.75
N ASN A 256 3.85 4.37 -21.19
CA ASN A 256 2.83 3.49 -21.76
C ASN A 256 1.41 4.07 -21.65
N LYS A 257 1.08 4.84 -20.60
CA LYS A 257 -0.19 5.58 -20.50
C LYS A 257 -0.30 6.65 -21.60
N ARG A 258 0.80 7.30 -21.96
CA ARG A 258 0.83 8.33 -23.04
C ARG A 258 0.80 7.72 -24.43
N SER A 259 1.50 6.60 -24.60
CA SER A 259 1.59 5.86 -25.86
C SER A 259 0.45 4.87 -26.06
N GLY A 260 -0.43 4.71 -25.07
CA GLY A 260 -1.57 3.80 -25.10
C GLY A 260 -2.36 3.97 -26.40
N PRO A 261 -3.00 2.89 -26.88
CA PRO A 261 -3.67 2.90 -28.17
C PRO A 261 -4.58 4.13 -28.20
N GLY A 262 -4.24 5.11 -29.05
CA GLY A 262 -5.16 6.21 -29.35
C GLY A 262 -6.52 5.59 -29.61
N PRO A 263 -7.62 6.23 -29.16
CA PRO A 263 -8.95 5.63 -29.04
C PRO A 263 -9.14 4.64 -30.17
N GLY A 264 -9.15 3.34 -29.81
CA GLY A 264 -9.22 2.28 -30.81
C GLY A 264 -10.35 2.63 -31.78
N PRO A 265 -10.18 2.44 -33.10
CA PRO A 265 -11.15 2.89 -34.08
C PRO A 265 -12.55 2.49 -33.60
N ASP A 266 -13.43 3.48 -33.41
CA ASP A 266 -14.78 3.27 -32.88
C ASP A 266 -15.42 2.09 -33.60
N VAL A 267 -15.51 0.96 -32.89
CA VAL A 267 -16.09 -0.28 -33.44
C VAL A 267 -17.60 -0.11 -33.65
N ASP A 268 -18.18 0.96 -33.10
CA ASP A 268 -19.56 1.39 -33.32
C ASP A 268 -19.82 1.87 -34.77
N GLY A 269 -18.79 2.08 -35.59
CA GLY A 269 -18.93 2.43 -37.02
C GLY A 269 -19.19 1.23 -37.95
N ILE A 270 -18.92 -0.01 -37.54
CA ILE A 270 -18.93 -1.16 -38.46
C ILE A 270 -20.30 -1.87 -38.52
N VAL A 271 -21.17 -1.68 -37.52
CA VAL A 271 -22.49 -2.37 -37.49
C VAL A 271 -23.52 -1.72 -38.44
N ASN A 272 -23.31 -0.49 -38.91
CA ASN A 272 -24.28 0.20 -39.79
C ASN A 272 -24.07 -0.01 -41.30
N SER A 273 -23.05 -0.75 -41.73
CA SER A 273 -22.71 -0.91 -43.15
C SER A 273 -23.25 -2.20 -43.79
N VAL A 274 -23.83 -3.13 -43.02
CA VAL A 274 -24.27 -4.44 -43.54
C VAL A 274 -25.77 -4.49 -43.89
N ASN A 275 -26.55 -3.46 -43.56
CA ASN A 275 -28.01 -3.44 -43.82
C ASN A 275 -28.47 -2.56 -45.01
N ARG A 276 -27.60 -2.18 -45.95
CA ARG A 276 -27.98 -1.36 -47.13
C ARG A 276 -27.89 -2.05 -48.50
N LEU A 277 -27.94 -3.39 -48.56
CA LEU A 277 -28.03 -4.13 -49.82
C LEU A 277 -29.10 -5.23 -49.75
N ARG A 278 -30.37 -4.83 -49.54
CA ARG A 278 -31.57 -5.60 -49.89
C ARG A 278 -32.73 -4.65 -50.15
N ILE A 279 -32.79 -4.08 -51.35
CA ILE A 279 -34.02 -3.66 -52.05
C ILE A 279 -33.83 -4.07 -53.51
#